data_AF-A0A3D3L730-F1
#
_entry.id   AF-A0A3D3L730-F1
#
_cell.length_a   1.000
_cell.length_b   1.000
_cell.length_c   1.000
_cell.angle_alpha   90.00
_cell.angle_beta   90.00
_cell.angle_gamma   90.00
#
_symmetry.space_group_name_H-M   'P 1'
#
loop_
_entity.id
_entity.type
_entity.pdbx_description
1 polymer ?
#
loop_
_entity_poly.entity_id
_entity_poly.type
_entity_poly.pdbx_seq_one_letter_code
_entity_poly.pdbx_strand_id
1 'polypeptide(L)' 'AETRGWKVETLESSPSDVGGFKEIVMKVSGEDVFRVLKYESGVHRVQRV' A
#
# COMPACT_ATOMS: atom_id res chain seq x y z
N ALA A 1 9.56 -0.40 0.60
CA ALA A 1 9.78 -0.03 -0.81
C ALA A 1 11.19 0.53 -1.02
N GLU A 2 11.62 1.48 -0.18
CA GLU A 2 12.97 2.06 -0.22
C GLU A 2 14.09 1.01 -0.09
N THR A 3 13.90 -0.02 0.75
CA THR A 3 14.87 -1.11 0.95
C THR A 3 15.07 -2.01 -0.28
N ARG A 4 14.18 -1.95 -1.28
CA ARG A 4 14.28 -2.70 -2.54
C ARG A 4 14.48 -1.78 -3.76
N GLY A 5 14.71 -0.49 -3.54
CA GLY A 5 14.86 0.50 -4.61
C GLY A 5 13.60 0.76 -5.42
N TRP A 6 12.42 0.38 -4.91
CA TRP A 6 11.16 0.62 -5.62
C TRP A 6 10.71 2.06 -5.46
N LYS A 7 10.35 2.69 -6.58
CA LYS A 7 9.73 4.01 -6.60
C LYS A 7 8.26 3.88 -6.26
N VAL A 8 7.81 4.61 -5.26
CA VAL A 8 6.40 4.68 -4.86
C VAL A 8 5.89 6.09 -5.13
N GLU A 9 4.79 6.18 -5.86
CA GLU A 9 4.08 7.42 -6.13
C GLU A 9 2.64 7.27 -5.64
N THR A 10 2.23 8.11 -4.67
CA THR A 10 0.84 8.17 -4.23
C THR A 10 0.02 8.89 -5.30
N LEU A 11 -0.97 8.20 -5.86
CA LEU A 11 -1.86 8.78 -6.87
C LEU A 11 -3.05 9.46 -6.22
N GLU A 12 -3.67 8.77 -5.25
CA GLU A 12 -4.86 9.24 -4.57
C GLU A 12 -4.84 8.78 -3.11
N SER A 13 -5.30 9.63 -2.20
CA SER A 13 -5.45 9.28 -0.80
C SER A 13 -6.73 9.92 -0.25
N SER A 14 -7.59 9.09 0.32
CA SER A 14 -8.80 9.50 1.03
C SER A 14 -8.57 9.36 2.53
N PRO A 15 -8.16 10.44 3.23
CA PRO A 15 -7.99 10.41 4.68
C PRO A 15 -9.34 10.23 5.38
N SER A 16 -9.34 9.57 6.53
CA SER A 16 -10.53 9.47 7.39
C SER A 16 -10.49 10.56 8.46
N ASP A 17 -11.65 11.12 8.80
CA ASP A 17 -11.81 12.17 9.82
C ASP A 17 -11.36 11.74 11.22
N VAL A 18 -11.35 10.43 11.49
CA VAL A 18 -10.99 9.84 12.80
C VAL A 18 -9.54 9.37 12.84
N GLY A 19 -8.75 9.67 11.79
CA GLY A 19 -7.37 9.25 11.62
C GLY A 19 -7.23 7.96 10.80
N GLY A 20 -6.18 7.92 9.98
CA GLY A 20 -5.94 6.84 9.00
C GLY A 20 -6.48 7.17 7.61
N PHE A 21 -6.58 6.13 6.78
CA PHE A 21 -7.04 6.23 5.39
C PHE A 21 -8.27 5.36 5.20
N LYS A 22 -9.31 5.94 4.59
CA LYS A 22 -10.46 5.18 4.10
C LYS A 22 -10.07 4.41 2.84
N GLU A 23 -9.29 5.05 1.97
CA GLU A 23 -8.76 4.48 0.73
C GLU A 23 -7.43 5.15 0.37
N ILE A 24 -6.52 4.40 -0.25
CA ILE A 24 -5.28 4.92 -0.80
C ILE A 24 -4.93 4.16 -2.07
N VAL A 25 -4.61 4.91 -3.13
CA VAL A 25 -4.16 4.37 -4.41
C VAL A 25 -2.72 4.82 -4.64
N MET A 26 -1.83 3.85 -4.78
CA MET A 26 -0.40 4.09 -4.93
C MET A 26 0.16 3.27 -6.10
N LYS A 27 1.01 3.91 -6.89
CA LYS A 27 1.76 3.28 -7.97
C LYS A 27 3.13 2.88 -7.45
N VAL A 28 3.44 1.59 -7.52
CA VAL A 28 4.76 1.06 -7.18
C VAL A 28 5.45 0.63 -8.47
N SER A 29 6.62 1.20 -8.76
CA SER A 29 7.40 0.94 -9.97
C SER A 29 8.81 0.48 -9.60
N GLY A 30 9.29 -0.57 -10.26
CA GLY A 30 10.59 -1.18 -9.98
C GLY A 30 10.67 -2.62 -10.48
N GLU A 31 11.77 -3.29 -10.17
CA GLU A 31 11.99 -4.68 -10.56
C GLU A 31 11.15 -5.65 -9.70
N ASP A 32 10.49 -6.61 -10.34
CA ASP A 32 9.73 -7.68 -9.67
C ASP A 32 8.63 -7.25 -8.68
N VAL A 33 8.13 -6.02 -8.80
CA VAL A 33 7.13 -5.44 -7.87
C VAL A 33 5.90 -6.34 -7.75
N PHE A 34 5.28 -6.72 -8.86
CA PHE A 34 4.07 -7.56 -8.86
C PHE A 34 4.35 -8.97 -8.32
N ARG A 35 5.51 -9.55 -8.64
CA ARG A 35 5.90 -10.90 -8.19
C ARG A 35 5.88 -11.01 -6.66
N VAL A 36 6.22 -9.93 -5.97
CA VAL A 36 6.26 -9.87 -4.51
C VAL A 36 4.91 -9.41 -3.94
N LEU A 37 4.32 -8.35 -4.48
CA LEU A 37 3.10 -7.74 -3.93
C LEU A 37 1.82 -8.50 -4.28
N LYS A 38 1.85 -9.50 -5.18
CA LYS A 38 0.67 -10.30 -5.52
C LYS A 38 0.01 -10.97 -4.30
N TYR A 39 0.77 -11.23 -3.23
CA TYR A 39 0.28 -11.84 -2.00
C TYR A 39 -0.42 -10.85 -1.06
N GLU A 40 -0.30 -9.55 -1.33
CA GLU A 40 -0.98 -8.50 -0.56
C GLU A 40 -2.44 -8.32 -0.98
N SER A 41 -2.84 -8.95 -2.09
CA SER A 41 -4.22 -8.95 -2.56
C SER A 41 -5.09 -9.76 -1.59
N GLY A 42 -5.96 -9.07 -0.85
CA GLY A 42 -6.89 -9.71 0.07
C GLY A 42 -7.26 -8.84 1.26
N VAL A 43 -8.01 -9.43 2.19
CA VAL A 43 -8.40 -8.77 3.44
C VAL A 43 -7.31 -9.00 4.49
N HIS A 44 -6.78 -7.91 5.02
CA HIS A 44 -5.83 -7.92 6.13
C HIS A 44 -6.58 -7.69 7.44
N ARG A 45 -6.64 -8.71 8.31
CA ARG A 45 -7.36 -8.62 9.58
C ARG A 45 -6.44 -8.13 10.70
N VAL A 46 -6.89 -7.11 11.44
CA VAL A 46 -6.21 -6.62 12.64
C VAL A 46 -7.11 -6.87 13.86
N GLN A 47 -6.54 -7.39 14.94
CA GLN A 47 -7.18 -7.50 16.25
C GLN A 47 -6.34 -6.73 17.28
N ARG A 48 -6.97 -5.79 17.99
CA ARG A 48 -6.35 -4.98 19.05
C ARG A 48 -7.28 -4.90 20.27
N VAL A 49 -6.76 -4.44 21.40
CA VAL A 49 -7.51 -4.19 22.65
C VAL A 49 -8.03 -2.77 22.66
#